data_AF-A0A0D8HQS4-F1
#
_entry.id   AF-A0A0D8HQS4-F1
#
_cell.length_a   1.000
_cell.length_b   1.000
_cell.length_c   1.000
_cell.angle_alpha   90.00
_cell.angle_beta   90.00
_cell.angle_gamma   90.00
#
_symmetry.space_group_name_H-M   'P 1'
#
loop_
_entity.id
_entity.type
_entity.pdbx_description
1 polymer ?
#
loop_
_entity_poly.entity_id
_entity_poly.type
_entity_poly.pdbx_seq_one_letter_code
_entity_poly.pdbx_strand_id
1 'polypeptide(L)'
;MANTPRLSDIDLRIELNPAAPEALQDFGVEYWKMSGLDPRTCGPMWTERIANLDYKIWSGTANYAAAAAVTVTAPEYSCGSCGGKLTLTSRQALTDALQDKNVDCRSCHATIEEQVAKILSPQSVEIRLRRTAEHDARQKAAQAERDREQGRREAINDRYRVESSDSNYLLSRASLSAKIGALAVLHAVGDRDGLIYPIDIGGDTIGPNSSLSTQLFIDAWHSHLLQIHPSSPIDAFVWDDDTTLGNEIFVPKIRFFVPGEGTPKQRLESFAPQLRDELELSDMWSTQRTELGELVHHIIAEEAGRYLVNQLRAHNLPDLTETHEEALRTSTMRGAALFSIGHLYRMGWSAARDASSAYQRNAGMSKNNAITYGLKQFERWVQRAIDDPEQLNAPFDEDKSLPLAAVTTVVFRAILGIDPTSSDPAEIAERLEGAPDAELLDLCNASIPDRHELMEWILTSSECSGDEFRRALARLEGWEPDLCAPHCAHERISRLAGESGRIYDRIVTRVGETDAVVLTAEATAIANSLQDGVRTGDALLGEAIGMIQALGGGLSRDIRT
;
A
#
# COMPACT_ATOMS: atom_id res chain seq x y z
N MET A 1 30.42 -42.94 75.48
CA MET A 1 30.06 -41.66 74.84
C MET A 1 31.07 -41.42 73.73
N ALA A 2 30.72 -41.80 72.50
CA ALA A 2 31.57 -41.60 71.33
C ALA A 2 31.47 -40.11 70.92
N ASN A 3 32.62 -39.46 70.72
CA ASN A 3 32.68 -38.09 70.22
C ASN A 3 31.95 -38.01 68.87
N THR A 4 30.89 -37.21 68.78
CA THR A 4 30.27 -36.85 67.51
C THR A 4 31.29 -36.00 66.74
N PRO A 5 31.77 -36.41 65.57
CA PRO A 5 32.75 -35.65 64.80
C PRO A 5 32.20 -34.28 64.45
N ARG A 6 33.00 -33.23 64.65
CA ARG A 6 32.68 -31.86 64.21
C ARG A 6 33.07 -31.70 62.75
N LEU A 7 32.47 -30.73 62.07
CA LEU A 7 32.79 -30.34 60.68
C LEU A 7 34.29 -30.14 60.40
N SER A 8 35.05 -29.73 61.42
CA SER A 8 36.50 -29.58 61.40
C SER A 8 37.27 -30.88 61.22
N ASP A 9 36.58 -32.02 61.31
CA ASP A 9 37.20 -33.34 61.44
C ASP A 9 37.15 -34.13 60.11
N ILE A 10 36.60 -33.57 59.03
CA ILE A 10 36.66 -34.20 57.69
C ILE A 10 37.55 -33.35 56.79
N ASP A 11 38.84 -33.69 56.73
CA ASP A 11 39.81 -33.09 55.80
C ASP A 11 39.61 -33.66 54.38
N LEU A 12 38.69 -33.09 53.58
CA LEU A 12 38.62 -33.42 52.16
C LEU A 12 39.66 -32.61 51.38
N ARG A 13 40.64 -33.31 50.81
CA ARG A 13 41.65 -32.70 49.95
C ARG A 13 41.20 -32.81 48.50
N ILE A 14 40.89 -31.67 47.89
CA ILE A 14 40.48 -31.57 46.50
C ILE A 14 41.70 -31.17 45.66
N GLU A 15 42.08 -32.03 44.73
CA GLU A 15 43.12 -31.78 43.74
C GLU A 15 42.45 -31.61 42.36
N LEU A 16 42.67 -30.45 41.71
CA LEU A 16 42.12 -30.19 40.39
C LEU A 16 42.81 -31.08 39.35
N ASN A 17 42.03 -31.65 38.43
CA ASN A 17 42.59 -32.42 37.33
C ASN A 17 43.08 -31.47 36.22
N PRO A 18 44.38 -31.36 35.95
CA PRO A 18 44.90 -30.43 34.95
C PRO A 18 44.46 -30.77 33.51
N ALA A 19 44.01 -31.99 33.25
CA ALA A 19 43.47 -32.40 31.96
C ALA A 19 41.98 -32.02 31.78
N ALA A 20 41.29 -31.62 32.85
CA ALA A 20 39.91 -31.16 32.79
C ALA A 20 39.87 -29.68 32.40
N PRO A 21 38.93 -29.25 31.54
CA PRO A 21 38.67 -27.82 31.30
C PRO A 21 38.25 -27.10 32.60
N GLU A 22 38.51 -25.80 32.68
CA GLU A 22 38.18 -24.95 33.84
C GLU A 22 36.71 -25.11 34.28
N ALA A 23 35.75 -25.03 33.36
CA ALA A 23 34.33 -25.22 33.66
C ALA A 23 33.99 -26.62 34.23
N LEU A 24 34.74 -27.65 33.87
CA LEU A 24 34.59 -28.99 34.47
C LEU A 24 35.20 -29.01 35.87
N GLN A 25 36.37 -28.39 36.07
CA GLN A 25 37.02 -28.25 37.38
C GLN A 25 36.12 -27.50 38.38
N ASP A 26 35.51 -26.39 37.96
CA ASP A 26 34.56 -25.60 38.75
C ASP A 26 33.39 -26.46 39.22
N PHE A 27 32.76 -27.19 38.28
CA PHE A 27 31.72 -28.14 38.60
C PHE A 27 32.20 -29.19 39.63
N GLY A 28 33.43 -29.70 39.49
CA GLY A 28 34.01 -30.65 40.43
C GLY A 28 34.14 -30.08 41.85
N VAL A 29 34.60 -28.84 41.98
CA VAL A 29 34.72 -28.14 43.28
C VAL A 29 33.33 -27.93 43.90
N GLU A 30 32.36 -27.45 43.12
CA GLU A 30 30.98 -27.27 43.60
C GLU A 30 30.31 -28.59 43.99
N TYR A 31 30.56 -29.65 43.22
CA TYR A 31 30.06 -31.00 43.51
C TYR A 31 30.59 -31.52 44.85
N TRP A 32 31.81 -31.18 45.26
CA TRP A 32 32.36 -31.63 46.55
C TRP A 32 32.21 -30.62 47.69
N LYS A 33 31.57 -29.47 47.43
CA LYS A 33 31.34 -28.44 48.44
C LYS A 33 30.33 -28.91 49.50
N MET A 34 30.80 -28.99 50.75
CA MET A 34 30.00 -29.38 51.91
C MET A 34 29.71 -28.18 52.80
N SER A 35 28.47 -28.10 53.29
CA SER A 35 28.06 -27.14 54.33
C SER A 35 28.19 -27.73 55.74
N GLY A 36 28.24 -29.06 55.86
CA GLY A 36 28.48 -29.69 57.14
C GLY A 36 28.23 -31.18 57.24
N LEU A 37 28.10 -31.65 58.49
CA LEU A 37 27.56 -32.95 58.84
C LEU A 37 26.19 -32.78 59.48
N ASP A 38 25.25 -33.63 59.09
CA ASP A 38 23.94 -33.70 59.73
C ASP A 38 24.12 -34.25 61.17
N PRO A 39 23.70 -33.51 62.21
CA PRO A 39 23.90 -33.92 63.61
C PRO A 39 23.14 -35.19 64.01
N ARG A 40 22.15 -35.64 63.22
CA ARG A 40 21.36 -36.84 63.52
C ARG A 40 21.85 -38.08 62.79
N THR A 41 22.23 -37.92 61.53
CA THR A 41 22.61 -39.05 60.66
C THR A 41 24.12 -39.20 60.51
N CYS A 42 24.89 -38.21 60.98
CA CYS A 42 26.33 -38.04 60.73
C CYS A 42 26.69 -38.02 59.24
N GLY A 43 25.71 -37.82 58.35
CA GLY A 43 25.90 -37.78 56.90
C GLY A 43 26.37 -36.41 56.40
N PRO A 44 27.05 -36.34 55.26
CA PRO A 44 27.49 -35.09 54.66
C PRO A 44 26.30 -34.26 54.18
N MET A 45 26.24 -33.00 54.61
CA MET A 45 25.35 -31.98 54.08
C MET A 45 26.07 -31.24 52.95
N TRP A 46 25.52 -31.34 51.75
CA TRP A 46 26.06 -30.70 50.55
C TRP A 46 25.53 -29.29 50.40
N THR A 47 26.37 -28.36 49.96
CA THR A 47 25.96 -26.97 49.73
C THR A 47 24.91 -26.87 48.60
N GLU A 48 25.07 -27.66 47.54
CA GLU A 48 24.19 -27.66 46.37
C GLU A 48 23.61 -29.05 46.10
N ARG A 49 22.35 -29.13 45.67
CA ARG A 49 21.72 -30.39 45.25
C ARG A 49 22.25 -30.81 43.88
N ILE A 50 22.48 -32.12 43.68
CA ILE A 50 23.01 -32.65 42.40
C ILE A 50 22.17 -32.21 41.19
N ALA A 51 20.84 -32.11 41.35
CA ALA A 51 19.93 -31.69 40.28
C ALA A 51 20.13 -30.24 39.80
N ASN A 52 20.78 -29.40 40.61
CA ASN A 52 21.03 -27.99 40.30
C ASN A 52 22.41 -27.76 39.68
N LEU A 53 23.27 -28.78 39.64
CA LEU A 53 24.61 -28.66 39.07
C LEU A 53 24.59 -29.03 37.58
N ASP A 54 25.36 -28.31 36.76
CA ASP A 54 25.38 -28.50 35.30
C ASP A 54 26.34 -29.62 34.83
N TYR A 55 26.10 -30.83 35.33
CA TYR A 55 26.95 -31.99 35.00
C TYR A 55 26.60 -32.65 33.66
N LYS A 56 25.38 -32.41 33.15
CA LYS A 56 24.83 -33.11 31.98
C LYS A 56 25.58 -32.77 30.69
N ILE A 57 26.22 -31.60 30.64
CA ILE A 57 27.12 -31.20 29.56
C ILE A 57 28.29 -32.19 29.45
N TRP A 58 28.76 -32.73 30.59
CA TRP A 58 29.97 -33.53 30.69
C TRP A 58 29.69 -35.03 30.68
N SER A 59 28.69 -35.48 31.44
CA SER A 59 28.34 -36.90 31.61
C SER A 59 26.86 -37.11 31.90
N GLY A 60 26.35 -38.31 31.63
CA GLY A 60 25.00 -38.71 32.05
C GLY A 60 24.84 -38.81 33.58
N THR A 61 25.94 -38.85 34.33
CA THR A 61 25.94 -38.93 35.80
C THR A 61 26.94 -37.96 36.43
N ALA A 62 26.51 -37.27 37.48
CA ALA A 62 27.27 -36.21 38.12
C ALA A 62 28.59 -36.70 38.75
N ASN A 63 28.61 -37.91 39.29
CA ASN A 63 29.80 -38.49 39.91
C ASN A 63 30.92 -38.77 38.90
N TYR A 64 30.60 -39.16 37.65
CA TYR A 64 31.63 -39.35 36.63
C TYR A 64 32.19 -38.02 36.13
N ALA A 65 31.34 -36.99 35.97
CA ALA A 65 31.82 -35.64 35.69
C ALA A 65 32.71 -35.12 36.82
N ALA A 66 32.34 -35.37 38.08
CA ALA A 66 33.08 -34.85 39.23
C ALA A 66 34.42 -35.57 39.41
N ALA A 67 34.44 -36.89 39.16
CA ALA A 67 35.67 -37.66 39.10
C ALA A 67 36.57 -37.22 37.93
N ALA A 68 35.99 -36.82 36.79
CA ALA A 68 36.80 -36.28 35.70
C ALA A 68 37.40 -34.91 36.04
N ALA A 69 36.66 -34.08 36.78
CA ALA A 69 37.02 -32.73 37.19
C ALA A 69 38.13 -32.65 38.24
N VAL A 70 37.99 -33.44 39.31
CA VAL A 70 38.84 -33.34 40.50
C VAL A 70 39.08 -34.72 41.12
N THR A 71 40.19 -34.86 41.84
CA THR A 71 40.44 -36.00 42.73
C THR A 71 40.21 -35.54 44.16
N VAL A 72 39.27 -36.18 44.85
CA VAL A 72 39.01 -35.88 46.27
C VAL A 72 39.51 -37.02 47.12
N THR A 73 40.43 -36.70 48.03
CA THR A 73 41.03 -37.65 48.96
C THR A 73 40.51 -37.38 50.36
N ALA A 74 40.02 -38.43 51.03
CA ALA A 74 39.72 -38.43 52.45
C ALA A 74 40.86 -39.16 53.19
N PRO A 75 41.87 -38.44 53.71
CA PRO A 75 43.13 -39.03 54.16
C PRO A 75 42.99 -39.90 55.41
N GLU A 76 41.91 -39.72 56.17
CA GLU A 76 41.60 -40.50 57.38
C GLU A 76 41.00 -41.87 57.06
N TYR A 77 40.62 -42.12 55.81
CA TYR A 77 39.98 -43.36 55.36
C TYR A 77 40.90 -44.12 54.39
N SER A 78 40.84 -45.45 54.45
CA SER A 78 41.62 -46.35 53.61
C SER A 78 40.73 -47.13 52.66
N CYS A 79 41.22 -47.40 51.46
CA CYS A 79 40.54 -48.21 50.46
C CYS A 79 40.38 -49.66 50.91
N GLY A 80 39.19 -50.22 50.74
CA GLY A 80 38.88 -51.60 51.06
C GLY A 80 39.68 -52.65 50.30
N SER A 81 39.96 -52.38 49.03
CA SER A 81 40.66 -53.32 48.14
C SER A 81 42.19 -53.19 48.19
N CYS A 82 42.74 -51.97 48.21
CA CYS A 82 44.20 -51.77 48.09
C CYS A 82 44.88 -51.25 49.36
N GLY A 83 44.14 -50.88 50.41
CA GLY A 83 44.67 -50.35 51.66
C GLY A 83 45.33 -48.96 51.56
N GLY A 84 45.33 -48.33 50.38
CA GLY A 84 45.82 -46.96 50.17
C GLY A 84 44.84 -45.89 50.65
N LYS A 85 45.23 -44.61 50.58
CA LYS A 85 44.33 -43.48 50.91
C LYS A 85 43.06 -43.51 50.06
N LEU A 86 41.92 -43.23 50.67
CA LEU A 86 40.63 -43.29 49.99
C LEU A 86 40.42 -42.07 49.08
N THR A 87 40.52 -42.29 47.76
CA THR A 87 40.03 -41.35 46.75
C THR A 87 38.57 -41.63 46.45
N LEU A 88 37.71 -40.64 46.65
CA LEU A 88 36.26 -40.81 46.64
C LEU A 88 35.71 -40.93 45.22
N THR A 89 34.76 -41.86 45.03
CA THR A 89 34.10 -42.13 43.75
C THR A 89 32.79 -41.38 43.57
N SER A 90 32.14 -40.99 44.67
CA SER A 90 30.87 -40.25 44.68
C SER A 90 30.56 -39.67 46.08
N ARG A 91 29.57 -38.78 46.17
CA ARG A 91 29.05 -38.30 47.47
C ARG A 91 28.55 -39.43 48.37
N GLN A 92 28.03 -40.51 47.78
CA GLN A 92 27.59 -41.70 48.52
C GLN A 92 28.78 -42.47 49.09
N ALA A 93 29.90 -42.56 48.37
CA ALA A 93 31.12 -43.20 48.86
C ALA A 93 31.68 -42.51 50.10
N LEU A 94 31.59 -41.18 50.19
CA LEU A 94 31.91 -40.45 51.43
C LEU A 94 30.94 -40.80 52.56
N THR A 95 29.64 -40.85 52.26
CA THR A 95 28.62 -41.21 53.24
C THR A 95 28.83 -42.62 53.77
N ASP A 96 29.21 -43.56 52.91
CA ASP A 96 29.49 -44.95 53.29
C ASP A 96 30.79 -45.07 54.10
N ALA A 97 31.83 -44.31 53.74
CA ALA A 97 33.07 -44.25 54.50
C ALA A 97 32.86 -43.68 55.92
N LEU A 98 32.06 -42.63 56.05
CA LEU A 98 31.65 -42.05 57.35
C LEU A 98 30.81 -43.01 58.21
N GLN A 99 30.24 -44.06 57.61
CA GLN A 99 29.49 -45.12 58.28
C GLN A 99 30.34 -46.38 58.50
N ASP A 100 31.67 -46.27 58.40
CA ASP A 100 32.64 -47.38 58.54
C ASP A 100 32.37 -48.55 57.57
N LYS A 101 31.69 -48.31 56.45
CA LYS A 101 31.52 -49.33 55.42
C LYS A 101 32.79 -49.45 54.59
N ASN A 102 32.99 -50.64 54.04
CA ASN A 102 34.11 -50.88 53.15
C ASN A 102 33.88 -50.17 51.81
N VAL A 103 34.71 -49.20 51.47
CA VAL A 103 34.62 -48.40 50.24
C VAL A 103 35.91 -48.54 49.44
N ASP A 104 35.76 -48.86 48.16
CA ASP A 104 36.88 -48.92 47.24
C ASP A 104 37.22 -47.53 46.69
N CYS A 105 38.51 -47.22 46.63
CA CYS A 105 38.98 -45.97 46.06
C CYS A 105 38.77 -45.94 44.54
N ARG A 106 38.77 -44.74 43.98
CA ARG A 106 38.56 -44.49 42.55
C ARG A 106 39.44 -45.34 41.65
N SER A 107 40.72 -45.49 41.98
CA SER A 107 41.68 -46.27 41.20
C SER A 107 41.44 -47.79 41.27
N CYS A 108 40.69 -48.29 42.25
CA CYS A 108 40.25 -49.69 42.31
C CYS A 108 38.97 -49.93 41.50
N HIS A 109 38.31 -48.87 41.01
CA HIS A 109 37.04 -48.95 40.28
C HIS A 109 37.26 -48.71 38.78
N ALA A 110 37.58 -49.79 38.03
CA ALA A 110 37.93 -49.72 36.61
C ALA A 110 36.91 -48.95 35.75
N THR A 111 35.61 -49.14 36.00
CA THR A 111 34.53 -48.45 35.28
C THR A 111 34.59 -46.93 35.44
N ILE A 112 35.02 -46.41 36.60
CA ILE A 112 35.09 -44.96 36.83
C ILE A 112 36.27 -44.37 36.04
N GLU A 113 37.43 -45.02 36.06
CA GLU A 113 38.57 -44.56 35.26
C GLU A 113 38.30 -44.60 33.76
N GLU A 114 37.60 -45.64 33.26
CA GLU A 114 37.16 -45.69 31.86
C GLU A 114 36.22 -44.52 31.49
N GLN A 115 35.25 -44.19 32.35
CA GLN A 115 34.35 -43.06 32.10
C GLN A 115 35.08 -41.71 32.22
N VAL A 116 36.01 -41.57 33.17
CA VAL A 116 36.81 -40.35 33.29
C VAL A 116 37.70 -40.16 32.06
N ALA A 117 38.40 -41.20 31.61
CA ALA A 117 39.20 -41.15 30.38
C ALA A 117 38.35 -40.80 29.15
N LYS A 118 37.12 -41.33 29.06
CA LYS A 118 36.17 -40.98 28.00
C LYS A 118 35.74 -39.50 28.08
N ILE A 119 35.42 -39.01 29.27
CA ILE A 119 35.02 -37.60 29.49
C ILE A 119 36.15 -36.65 29.11
N LEU A 120 37.38 -36.95 29.53
CA LEU A 120 38.57 -36.13 29.32
C LEU A 120 39.25 -36.34 27.96
N SER A 121 38.77 -37.29 27.14
CA SER A 121 39.34 -37.48 25.80
C SER A 121 39.28 -36.16 25.01
N PRO A 122 40.40 -35.71 24.41
CA PRO A 122 40.46 -34.39 23.75
C PRO A 122 39.34 -34.19 22.73
N GLN A 123 39.03 -35.24 21.95
CA GLN A 123 37.93 -35.23 20.98
C GLN A 123 36.56 -35.02 21.64
N SER A 124 36.28 -35.65 22.78
CA SER A 124 34.98 -35.49 23.46
C SER A 124 34.84 -34.13 24.13
N VAL A 125 35.93 -33.58 24.66
CA VAL A 125 35.96 -32.21 25.20
C VAL A 125 35.73 -31.19 24.07
N GLU A 126 36.45 -31.30 22.97
CA GLU A 126 36.31 -30.42 21.81
C GLU A 126 34.90 -30.47 21.19
N ILE A 127 34.35 -31.67 20.99
CA ILE A 127 32.99 -31.85 20.45
C ILE A 127 31.95 -31.20 21.36
N ARG A 128 32.09 -31.30 22.68
CA ARG A 128 31.14 -30.70 23.63
C ARG A 128 31.24 -29.18 23.65
N LEU A 129 32.45 -28.63 23.75
CA LEU A 129 32.67 -27.19 23.71
C LEU A 129 32.13 -26.59 22.39
N ARG A 130 32.36 -27.27 21.26
CA ARG A 130 31.82 -26.86 19.96
C ARG A 130 30.28 -26.88 19.96
N ARG A 131 29.65 -27.94 20.48
CA ARG A 131 28.18 -28.04 20.55
C ARG A 131 27.54 -26.96 21.43
N THR A 132 28.13 -26.65 22.58
CA THR A 132 27.65 -25.57 23.46
C THR A 132 27.80 -24.23 22.76
N ALA A 133 28.95 -23.94 22.16
CA ALA A 133 29.17 -22.72 21.40
C ALA A 133 28.20 -22.58 20.20
N GLU A 134 27.97 -23.65 19.45
CA GLU A 134 26.98 -23.69 18.35
C GLU A 134 25.55 -23.45 18.86
N HIS A 135 25.17 -24.05 19.99
CA HIS A 135 23.87 -23.87 20.60
C HIS A 135 23.66 -22.43 21.09
N ASP A 136 24.64 -21.86 21.79
CA ASP A 136 24.58 -20.48 22.29
C ASP A 136 24.58 -19.47 21.13
N ALA A 137 25.36 -19.74 20.08
CA ALA A 137 25.34 -18.94 18.86
C ALA A 137 23.97 -18.98 18.18
N ARG A 138 23.33 -20.16 18.11
CA ARG A 138 21.97 -20.30 17.57
C ARG A 138 20.94 -19.58 18.44
N GLN A 139 21.03 -19.67 19.76
CA GLN A 139 20.12 -18.97 20.66
C GLN A 139 20.28 -17.45 20.55
N LYS A 140 21.51 -16.94 20.51
CA LYS A 140 21.78 -15.51 20.30
C LYS A 140 21.29 -15.03 18.94
N ALA A 141 21.50 -15.81 17.88
CA ALA A 141 20.99 -15.49 16.55
C ALA A 141 19.46 -15.48 16.50
N ALA A 142 18.79 -16.46 17.13
CA ALA A 142 17.33 -16.51 17.21
C ALA A 142 16.77 -15.36 18.06
N GLN A 143 17.44 -14.96 19.14
CA GLN A 143 17.03 -13.80 19.93
C GLN A 143 17.19 -12.49 19.14
N ALA A 144 18.35 -12.30 18.49
CA ALA A 144 18.59 -11.13 17.65
C ALA A 144 17.57 -11.02 16.51
N GLU A 145 17.15 -12.14 15.91
CA GLU A 145 16.10 -12.13 14.88
C GLU A 145 14.73 -11.75 15.45
N ARG A 146 14.36 -12.25 16.64
CA ARG A 146 13.13 -11.85 17.32
C ARG A 146 13.12 -10.37 17.67
N ASP A 147 14.23 -9.86 18.19
CA ASP A 147 14.37 -8.45 18.55
C ASP A 147 14.27 -7.56 17.29
N ARG A 148 14.86 -7.99 16.17
CA ARG A 148 14.74 -7.32 14.87
C ARG A 148 13.29 -7.34 14.36
N GLU A 149 12.62 -8.49 14.40
CA GLU A 149 11.23 -8.62 13.96
C GLU A 149 10.29 -7.75 14.81
N GLN A 150 10.51 -7.70 16.12
CA GLN A 150 9.76 -6.86 17.05
C GLN A 150 9.99 -5.37 16.77
N GLY A 151 11.24 -4.93 16.61
CA GLY A 151 11.55 -3.54 16.26
C GLY A 151 10.93 -3.10 14.94
N ARG A 152 10.93 -3.98 13.93
CA ARG A 152 10.22 -3.76 12.66
C ARG A 152 8.71 -3.64 12.86
N ARG A 153 8.11 -4.49 13.70
CA ARG A 153 6.68 -4.43 13.99
C ARG A 153 6.29 -3.11 14.67
N GLU A 154 7.11 -2.64 15.61
CA GLU A 154 6.93 -1.37 16.30
C GLU A 154 7.02 -0.19 15.32
N ALA A 155 8.01 -0.17 14.42
CA ALA A 155 8.14 0.86 13.39
C ALA A 155 6.92 0.92 12.45
N ILE A 156 6.36 -0.23 12.05
CA ILE A 156 5.11 -0.28 11.26
C ILE A 156 3.94 0.30 12.07
N ASN A 157 3.78 -0.13 13.32
CA ASN A 157 2.70 0.35 14.19
C ASN A 157 2.78 1.86 14.42
N ASP A 158 3.98 2.41 14.54
CA ASP A 158 4.18 3.84 14.77
C ASP A 158 3.88 4.69 13.52
N ARG A 159 4.26 4.22 12.33
CA ARG A 159 3.99 4.95 11.07
C ARG A 159 2.54 4.83 10.63
N TYR A 160 1.93 3.66 10.77
CA TYR A 160 0.60 3.34 10.26
C TYR A 160 -0.38 3.10 11.41
N ARG A 161 -0.53 4.10 12.27
CA ARG A 161 -1.47 4.05 13.39
C ARG A 161 -2.90 4.03 12.88
N VAL A 162 -3.72 3.17 13.49
CA VAL A 162 -5.17 3.09 13.20
C VAL A 162 -5.86 4.19 14.00
N GLU A 163 -5.83 5.40 13.45
CA GLU A 163 -6.52 6.55 14.03
C GLU A 163 -7.95 6.65 13.51
N SER A 164 -8.83 7.33 14.25
CA SER A 164 -10.12 7.73 13.72
C SER A 164 -9.89 8.92 12.80
N SER A 165 -10.43 8.85 11.60
CA SER A 165 -10.41 9.95 10.64
C SER A 165 -11.84 10.26 10.23
N ASP A 166 -12.17 11.54 10.13
CA ASP A 166 -13.47 11.99 9.63
C ASP A 166 -13.61 11.60 8.15
N SER A 167 -14.41 10.57 7.88
CA SER A 167 -14.65 10.07 6.53
C SER A 167 -15.31 11.12 5.65
N ASN A 168 -16.23 11.93 6.18
CA ASN A 168 -16.93 12.97 5.43
C ASN A 168 -15.96 14.06 4.97
N TYR A 169 -15.03 14.46 5.84
CA TYR A 169 -13.97 15.40 5.47
C TYR A 169 -13.08 14.85 4.35
N LEU A 170 -12.69 13.58 4.42
CA LEU A 170 -11.86 12.95 3.38
C LEU A 170 -12.62 12.82 2.05
N LEU A 171 -13.88 12.39 2.09
CA LEU A 171 -14.73 12.24 0.91
C LEU A 171 -14.97 13.58 0.22
N SER A 172 -15.30 14.64 0.96
CA SER A 172 -15.52 15.97 0.36
C SER A 172 -14.31 16.56 -0.36
N ARG A 173 -13.09 16.13 -0.02
CA ARG A 173 -11.83 16.58 -0.64
C ARG A 173 -11.29 15.66 -1.72
N ALA A 174 -11.75 14.42 -1.76
CA ALA A 174 -11.28 13.44 -2.73
C ALA A 174 -11.83 13.76 -4.13
N SER A 175 -10.99 13.56 -5.16
CA SER A 175 -11.43 13.65 -6.56
C SER A 175 -12.45 12.55 -6.89
N LEU A 176 -13.20 12.75 -7.97
CA LEU A 176 -14.14 11.74 -8.46
C LEU A 176 -13.41 10.42 -8.79
N SER A 177 -12.28 10.50 -9.51
CA SER A 177 -11.41 9.34 -9.77
C SER A 177 -11.04 8.58 -8.48
N ALA A 178 -10.64 9.27 -7.42
CA ALA A 178 -10.28 8.64 -6.15
C ALA A 178 -11.47 7.94 -5.48
N LYS A 179 -12.66 8.56 -5.47
CA LYS A 179 -13.89 7.98 -4.93
C LYS A 179 -14.29 6.72 -5.70
N ILE A 180 -14.30 6.79 -7.04
CA ILE A 180 -14.59 5.65 -7.91
C ILE A 180 -13.57 4.54 -7.70
N GLY A 181 -12.28 4.87 -7.64
CA GLY A 181 -11.21 3.91 -7.41
C GLY A 181 -11.33 3.19 -6.06
N ALA A 182 -11.66 3.90 -4.99
CA ALA A 182 -11.91 3.30 -3.69
C ALA A 182 -13.09 2.32 -3.74
N LEU A 183 -14.22 2.70 -4.35
CA LEU A 183 -15.38 1.84 -4.47
C LEU A 183 -15.11 0.61 -5.36
N ALA A 184 -14.34 0.79 -6.44
CA ALA A 184 -13.92 -0.30 -7.32
C ALA A 184 -13.01 -1.30 -6.58
N VAL A 185 -12.07 -0.83 -5.76
CA VAL A 185 -11.24 -1.70 -4.91
C VAL A 185 -12.09 -2.50 -3.92
N LEU A 186 -13.02 -1.84 -3.24
CA LEU A 186 -13.94 -2.49 -2.29
C LEU A 186 -14.81 -3.55 -2.98
N HIS A 187 -15.23 -3.30 -4.21
CA HIS A 187 -15.99 -4.24 -5.02
C HIS A 187 -15.14 -5.43 -5.51
N ALA A 188 -13.90 -5.19 -5.91
CA ALA A 188 -13.01 -6.18 -6.53
C ALA A 188 -12.53 -7.27 -5.56
N VAL A 189 -12.02 -6.88 -4.39
CA VAL A 189 -11.19 -7.77 -3.55
C VAL A 189 -11.98 -8.39 -2.40
N GLY A 190 -13.15 -7.82 -2.08
CA GLY A 190 -13.90 -8.15 -0.88
C GLY A 190 -13.12 -7.84 0.40
N ASP A 191 -13.74 -8.08 1.55
CA ASP A 191 -13.10 -7.90 2.85
C ASP A 191 -13.13 -9.19 3.67
N ARG A 192 -12.20 -9.30 4.62
CA ARG A 192 -12.35 -10.23 5.75
C ARG A 192 -12.18 -9.44 7.03
N ASP A 193 -13.25 -9.37 7.81
CA ASP A 193 -13.33 -8.59 9.04
C ASP A 193 -13.03 -7.09 8.83
N GLY A 194 -13.43 -6.53 7.68
CA GLY A 194 -13.21 -5.12 7.32
C GLY A 194 -11.80 -4.76 6.87
N LEU A 195 -10.90 -5.74 6.74
CA LEU A 195 -9.61 -5.55 6.10
C LEU A 195 -9.70 -5.92 4.62
N ILE A 196 -9.17 -5.06 3.79
CA ILE A 196 -8.99 -5.26 2.35
C ILE A 196 -7.65 -5.99 2.19
N TYR A 197 -7.72 -7.23 1.74
CA TYR A 197 -6.55 -8.09 1.59
C TYR A 197 -5.75 -7.72 0.33
N PRO A 198 -4.54 -8.26 0.17
CA PRO A 198 -3.65 -7.84 -0.90
C PRO A 198 -4.30 -7.80 -2.28
N ILE A 199 -4.05 -6.69 -2.96
CA ILE A 199 -4.67 -6.33 -4.22
C ILE A 199 -3.67 -6.63 -5.33
N ASP A 200 -4.08 -7.45 -6.30
CA ASP A 200 -3.34 -7.56 -7.56
C ASP A 200 -3.73 -6.39 -8.47
N ILE A 201 -2.95 -5.31 -8.40
CA ILE A 201 -3.14 -4.11 -9.22
C ILE A 201 -2.75 -4.38 -10.69
N GLY A 202 -1.91 -5.38 -10.92
CA GLY A 202 -1.49 -5.77 -12.28
C GLY A 202 -2.54 -6.61 -13.00
N GLY A 203 -3.39 -7.31 -12.26
CA GLY A 203 -4.54 -8.01 -12.81
C GLY A 203 -5.66 -7.04 -13.20
N ASP A 204 -6.37 -7.32 -14.29
CA ASP A 204 -7.52 -6.54 -14.79
C ASP A 204 -8.77 -6.65 -13.88
N THR A 205 -8.56 -6.60 -12.56
CA THR A 205 -9.55 -6.82 -11.50
C THR A 205 -10.24 -5.51 -11.13
N ILE A 206 -9.46 -4.44 -10.90
CA ILE A 206 -10.00 -3.11 -10.56
C ILE A 206 -10.45 -2.42 -11.84
N GLY A 207 -9.52 -2.22 -12.76
CA GLY A 207 -9.74 -1.65 -14.09
C GLY A 207 -9.60 -2.70 -15.19
N PRO A 208 -10.06 -2.37 -16.42
CA PRO A 208 -9.94 -3.23 -17.59
C PRO A 208 -8.50 -3.36 -18.12
N ASN A 209 -7.55 -2.63 -17.56
CA ASN A 209 -6.12 -2.81 -17.79
C ASN A 209 -5.31 -2.42 -16.53
N SER A 210 -4.02 -2.73 -16.53
CA SER A 210 -3.11 -2.44 -15.42
C SER A 210 -2.86 -0.95 -15.18
N SER A 211 -2.88 -0.12 -16.23
CA SER A 211 -2.67 1.34 -16.13
C SER A 211 -3.82 2.01 -15.37
N LEU A 212 -5.06 1.76 -15.78
CA LEU A 212 -6.25 2.31 -15.14
C LEU A 212 -6.44 1.74 -13.72
N SER A 213 -6.16 0.44 -13.53
CA SER A 213 -6.14 -0.18 -12.19
C SER A 213 -5.16 0.52 -11.25
N THR A 214 -3.94 0.79 -11.73
CA THR A 214 -2.89 1.48 -10.98
C THR A 214 -3.29 2.91 -10.66
N GLN A 215 -3.80 3.66 -11.63
CA GLN A 215 -4.19 5.05 -11.43
C GLN A 215 -5.32 5.19 -10.41
N LEU A 216 -6.42 4.44 -10.58
CA LEU A 216 -7.55 4.48 -9.66
C LEU A 216 -7.16 4.07 -8.24
N PHE A 217 -6.30 3.05 -8.10
CA PHE A 217 -5.79 2.64 -6.80
C PHE A 217 -4.93 3.74 -6.14
N ILE A 218 -4.00 4.32 -6.89
CA ILE A 218 -3.11 5.38 -6.39
C ILE A 218 -3.93 6.62 -5.98
N ASP A 219 -4.89 7.04 -6.79
CA ASP A 219 -5.76 8.19 -6.50
C ASP A 219 -6.54 7.98 -5.21
N ALA A 220 -7.11 6.78 -5.02
CA ALA A 220 -7.83 6.40 -3.81
C ALA A 220 -6.91 6.35 -2.57
N TRP A 221 -5.70 5.79 -2.72
CA TRP A 221 -4.72 5.69 -1.64
C TRP A 221 -4.17 7.06 -1.23
N HIS A 222 -3.77 7.89 -2.19
CA HIS A 222 -3.25 9.24 -1.95
C HIS A 222 -4.32 10.19 -1.40
N SER A 223 -5.60 9.94 -1.69
CA SER A 223 -6.72 10.66 -1.08
C SER A 223 -7.12 10.12 0.30
N HIS A 224 -6.34 9.18 0.87
CA HIS A 224 -6.57 8.55 2.16
C HIS A 224 -7.91 7.80 2.29
N LEU A 225 -8.54 7.45 1.17
CA LEU A 225 -9.74 6.60 1.14
C LEU A 225 -9.39 5.12 1.34
N LEU A 226 -8.12 4.76 1.10
CA LEU A 226 -7.51 3.50 1.48
C LEU A 226 -6.32 3.80 2.40
N GLN A 227 -6.24 3.14 3.55
CA GLN A 227 -5.19 3.34 4.55
C GLN A 227 -4.49 2.02 4.85
N ILE A 228 -3.17 2.06 5.08
CA ILE A 228 -2.37 0.86 5.34
C ILE A 228 -2.62 0.39 6.77
N HIS A 229 -3.04 -0.86 6.94
CA HIS A 229 -3.24 -1.43 8.27
C HIS A 229 -1.90 -1.93 8.84
N PRO A 230 -1.58 -1.67 10.12
CA PRO A 230 -0.31 -2.05 10.73
C PRO A 230 -0.14 -3.57 10.90
N SER A 231 -1.22 -4.34 10.77
CA SER A 231 -1.15 -5.80 10.72
C SER A 231 -0.51 -6.35 9.42
N SER A 232 -0.18 -5.48 8.45
CA SER A 232 0.46 -5.91 7.21
C SER A 232 1.74 -6.71 7.51
N PRO A 233 2.07 -7.74 6.70
CA PRO A 233 3.31 -8.49 6.84
C PRO A 233 4.55 -7.58 6.82
N ILE A 234 5.60 -7.93 7.57
CA ILE A 234 6.84 -7.11 7.64
C ILE A 234 7.54 -7.03 6.28
N ASP A 235 7.44 -8.11 5.49
CA ASP A 235 7.99 -8.21 4.13
C ASP A 235 7.11 -7.53 3.06
N ALA A 236 6.04 -6.84 3.47
CA ALA A 236 5.28 -5.93 2.62
C ALA A 236 5.90 -4.53 2.53
N PHE A 237 6.93 -4.25 3.33
CA PHE A 237 7.59 -2.95 3.40
C PHE A 237 9.04 -3.03 2.95
N VAL A 238 9.54 -1.96 2.34
CA VAL A 238 10.97 -1.79 2.07
C VAL A 238 11.61 -1.15 3.30
N TRP A 239 12.74 -1.72 3.72
CA TRP A 239 13.45 -1.31 4.93
C TRP A 239 14.78 -0.64 4.55
N ASP A 240 15.04 0.54 5.10
CA ASP A 240 16.29 1.27 4.86
C ASP A 240 17.45 0.66 5.66
N ASP A 241 17.14 0.13 6.85
CA ASP A 241 18.05 -0.63 7.69
C ASP A 241 17.31 -1.77 8.44
N ASP A 242 17.92 -2.33 9.49
CA ASP A 242 17.34 -3.44 10.26
C ASP A 242 15.99 -3.11 10.91
N THR A 243 15.72 -1.84 11.26
CA THR A 243 14.52 -1.41 12.01
C THR A 243 13.86 -0.13 11.49
N THR A 244 14.49 0.57 10.55
CA THR A 244 14.00 1.82 9.98
C THR A 244 13.19 1.53 8.72
N LEU A 245 11.93 1.95 8.76
CA LEU A 245 10.97 1.75 7.70
C LEU A 245 11.20 2.75 6.57
N GLY A 246 11.43 2.25 5.36
CA GLY A 246 11.56 3.08 4.16
C GLY A 246 10.22 3.66 3.70
N ASN A 247 10.23 4.36 2.57
CA ASN A 247 9.03 4.99 2.00
C ASN A 247 8.28 4.12 0.98
N GLU A 248 8.88 2.99 0.58
CA GLU A 248 8.33 2.11 -0.45
C GLU A 248 7.60 0.92 0.19
N ILE A 249 6.57 0.44 -0.52
CA ILE A 249 5.73 -0.69 -0.11
C ILE A 249 5.52 -1.65 -1.28
N PHE A 250 5.31 -2.92 -0.95
CA PHE A 250 4.90 -3.95 -1.88
C PHE A 250 3.38 -4.14 -1.81
N VAL A 251 2.64 -3.37 -2.61
CA VAL A 251 1.16 -3.34 -2.57
C VAL A 251 0.50 -4.73 -2.59
N PRO A 252 0.97 -5.72 -3.39
CA PRO A 252 0.43 -7.09 -3.39
C PRO A 252 0.65 -7.89 -2.10
N LYS A 253 1.18 -7.28 -1.03
CA LYS A 253 1.29 -7.87 0.32
C LYS A 253 0.63 -7.01 1.40
N ILE A 254 0.29 -5.77 1.09
CA ILE A 254 -0.26 -4.82 2.06
C ILE A 254 -1.72 -5.18 2.36
N ARG A 255 -2.13 -4.94 3.60
CA ARG A 255 -3.52 -4.98 4.03
C ARG A 255 -3.99 -3.54 4.18
N PHE A 256 -5.11 -3.21 3.54
CA PHE A 256 -5.72 -1.90 3.63
C PHE A 256 -6.97 -1.94 4.52
N PHE A 257 -7.37 -0.77 4.99
CA PHE A 257 -8.66 -0.52 5.62
C PHE A 257 -9.16 0.87 5.17
N VAL A 258 -10.42 1.18 5.44
CA VAL A 258 -11.04 2.45 5.06
C VAL A 258 -11.14 3.41 6.26
N PRO A 259 -11.20 4.74 6.04
CA PRO A 259 -11.33 5.71 7.11
C PRO A 259 -12.65 5.56 7.88
N GLY A 260 -12.69 6.07 9.12
CA GLY A 260 -13.89 6.13 9.95
C GLY A 260 -13.65 5.72 11.41
N GLU A 261 -14.75 5.60 12.16
CA GLU A 261 -14.74 5.24 13.59
C GLU A 261 -14.91 3.74 13.84
N GLY A 262 -14.36 3.27 14.96
CA GLY A 262 -14.54 1.89 15.43
C GLY A 262 -13.57 0.87 14.83
N THR A 263 -13.96 -0.39 14.89
CA THR A 263 -13.20 -1.53 14.33
C THR A 263 -13.15 -1.48 12.80
N PRO A 264 -12.15 -2.11 12.14
CA PRO A 264 -12.06 -2.10 10.66
C PRO A 264 -13.36 -2.52 9.97
N LYS A 265 -14.06 -3.54 10.51
CA LYS A 265 -15.36 -3.99 10.02
C LYS A 265 -16.43 -2.90 10.07
N GLN A 266 -16.57 -2.24 11.22
CA GLN A 266 -17.55 -1.16 11.39
C GLN A 266 -17.25 0.02 10.46
N ARG A 267 -15.96 0.38 10.31
CA ARG A 267 -15.52 1.43 9.37
C ARG A 267 -15.97 1.11 7.96
N LEU A 268 -15.75 -0.12 7.51
CA LEU A 268 -16.16 -0.55 6.17
C LEU A 268 -17.68 -0.53 5.99
N GLU A 269 -18.42 -1.06 6.97
CA GLU A 269 -19.89 -1.07 6.95
C GLU A 269 -20.50 0.34 6.89
N SER A 270 -19.86 1.35 7.50
CA SER A 270 -20.31 2.76 7.43
C SER A 270 -19.79 3.51 6.20
N PHE A 271 -18.53 3.27 5.82
CA PHE A 271 -17.85 4.03 4.78
C PHE A 271 -18.35 3.68 3.38
N ALA A 272 -18.60 2.40 3.10
CA ALA A 272 -19.04 1.99 1.76
C ALA A 272 -20.40 2.60 1.34
N PRO A 273 -21.42 2.68 2.22
CA PRO A 273 -22.63 3.47 1.94
C PRO A 273 -22.34 4.96 1.75
N GLN A 274 -21.60 5.60 2.67
CA GLN A 274 -21.26 7.03 2.55
C GLN A 274 -20.55 7.36 1.22
N LEU A 275 -19.62 6.51 0.80
CA LEU A 275 -18.91 6.67 -0.46
C LEU A 275 -19.85 6.54 -1.68
N ARG A 276 -20.91 5.71 -1.59
CA ARG A 276 -21.93 5.61 -2.64
C ARG A 276 -22.82 6.84 -2.68
N ASP A 277 -23.23 7.34 -1.51
CA ASP A 277 -24.05 8.55 -1.41
C ASP A 277 -23.30 9.75 -2.04
N GLU A 278 -22.00 9.86 -1.80
CA GLU A 278 -21.09 10.85 -2.42
C GLU A 278 -20.85 10.68 -3.93
N LEU A 279 -21.30 9.56 -4.50
CA LEU A 279 -21.26 9.23 -5.92
C LEU A 279 -22.67 9.20 -6.53
N GLU A 280 -23.69 9.75 -5.85
CA GLU A 280 -25.01 9.92 -6.44
C GLU A 280 -24.99 10.97 -7.55
N LEU A 281 -25.52 10.60 -8.71
CA LEU A 281 -25.47 11.44 -9.90
C LEU A 281 -26.24 12.76 -9.72
N SER A 282 -27.33 12.77 -8.94
CA SER A 282 -28.12 13.97 -8.65
C SER A 282 -27.31 15.07 -7.98
N ASP A 283 -26.28 14.68 -7.22
CA ASP A 283 -25.49 15.59 -6.39
C ASP A 283 -24.18 16.00 -7.09
N MET A 284 -23.80 15.29 -8.16
CA MET A 284 -22.61 15.59 -8.96
C MET A 284 -22.77 16.87 -9.76
N TRP A 285 -21.79 17.77 -9.62
CA TRP A 285 -21.64 18.97 -10.43
C TRP A 285 -21.33 18.65 -11.89
N SER A 286 -21.60 19.61 -12.78
CA SER A 286 -21.41 19.52 -14.22
C SER A 286 -20.01 19.00 -14.59
N THR A 287 -18.96 19.46 -13.90
CA THR A 287 -17.59 19.02 -14.19
C THR A 287 -17.25 17.63 -13.71
N GLN A 288 -17.84 17.19 -12.59
CA GLN A 288 -17.74 15.80 -12.16
C GLN A 288 -18.45 14.89 -13.17
N ARG A 289 -19.60 15.32 -13.71
CA ARG A 289 -20.31 14.55 -14.74
C ARG A 289 -19.54 14.49 -16.07
N THR A 290 -18.86 15.57 -16.45
CA THR A 290 -17.92 15.55 -17.59
C THR A 290 -16.77 14.59 -17.36
N GLU A 291 -16.11 14.65 -16.20
CA GLU A 291 -15.04 13.71 -15.81
C GLU A 291 -15.55 12.25 -15.82
N LEU A 292 -16.76 12.02 -15.32
CA LEU A 292 -17.42 10.71 -15.36
C LEU A 292 -17.65 10.25 -16.79
N GLY A 293 -18.14 11.12 -17.67
CA GLY A 293 -18.38 10.81 -19.09
C GLY A 293 -17.09 10.45 -19.84
N GLU A 294 -16.01 11.19 -19.60
CA GLU A 294 -14.68 10.87 -20.14
C GLU A 294 -14.18 9.51 -19.65
N LEU A 295 -14.32 9.24 -18.35
CA LEU A 295 -13.97 7.95 -17.76
C LEU A 295 -14.81 6.81 -18.32
N VAL A 296 -16.12 7.01 -18.53
CA VAL A 296 -17.01 6.02 -19.12
C VAL A 296 -16.53 5.62 -20.52
N HIS A 297 -16.25 6.60 -21.40
CA HIS A 297 -15.71 6.31 -22.72
C HIS A 297 -14.38 5.56 -22.67
N HIS A 298 -13.50 5.95 -21.74
CA HIS A 298 -12.23 5.26 -21.55
C HIS A 298 -12.43 3.81 -21.10
N ILE A 299 -13.33 3.56 -20.13
CA ILE A 299 -13.66 2.21 -19.66
C ILE A 299 -14.22 1.34 -20.79
N ILE A 300 -15.15 1.86 -21.61
CA ILE A 300 -15.73 1.11 -22.75
C ILE A 300 -14.62 0.68 -23.71
N ALA A 301 -13.71 1.60 -24.04
CA ALA A 301 -12.63 1.33 -24.98
C ALA A 301 -11.66 0.26 -24.45
N GLU A 302 -11.29 0.36 -23.18
CA GLU A 302 -10.34 -0.56 -22.55
C GLU A 302 -10.97 -1.94 -22.29
N GLU A 303 -12.26 -2.01 -21.91
CA GLU A 303 -12.99 -3.28 -21.81
C GLU A 303 -13.07 -3.99 -23.17
N ALA A 304 -13.36 -3.26 -24.25
CA ALA A 304 -13.35 -3.81 -25.60
C ALA A 304 -11.97 -4.34 -26.01
N GLY A 305 -10.91 -3.61 -25.65
CA GLY A 305 -9.52 -4.03 -25.87
C GLY A 305 -9.18 -5.31 -25.10
N ARG A 306 -9.49 -5.35 -23.80
CA ARG A 306 -9.32 -6.52 -22.92
C ARG A 306 -10.03 -7.75 -23.47
N TYR A 307 -11.27 -7.60 -23.91
CA TYR A 307 -12.04 -8.69 -24.52
C TYR A 307 -11.40 -9.19 -25.82
N LEU A 308 -11.01 -8.30 -26.74
CA LEU A 308 -10.36 -8.71 -27.99
C LEU A 308 -9.06 -9.49 -27.72
N VAL A 309 -8.22 -9.02 -26.80
CA VAL A 309 -6.98 -9.70 -26.41
C VAL A 309 -7.27 -11.10 -25.87
N ASN A 310 -8.27 -11.24 -25.00
CA ASN A 310 -8.72 -12.53 -24.48
C ASN A 310 -9.17 -13.47 -25.62
N GLN A 311 -9.95 -12.98 -26.59
CA GLN A 311 -10.40 -13.78 -27.74
C GLN A 311 -9.24 -14.18 -28.67
N LEU A 312 -8.25 -13.31 -28.89
CA LEU A 312 -7.04 -13.65 -29.65
C LEU A 312 -6.25 -14.77 -28.95
N ARG A 313 -6.09 -14.68 -27.63
CA ARG A 313 -5.44 -15.73 -26.81
C ARG A 313 -6.21 -17.05 -26.87
N ALA A 314 -7.54 -17.02 -26.80
CA ALA A 314 -8.39 -18.20 -26.95
C ALA A 314 -8.19 -18.91 -28.30
N HIS A 315 -7.77 -18.17 -29.33
CA HIS A 315 -7.37 -18.69 -30.64
C HIS A 315 -5.87 -19.05 -30.76
N ASN A 316 -5.13 -19.14 -29.65
CA ASN A 316 -3.70 -19.46 -29.58
C ASN A 316 -2.77 -18.47 -30.33
N LEU A 317 -3.20 -17.21 -30.45
CA LEU A 317 -2.36 -16.11 -30.92
C LEU A 317 -1.55 -15.53 -29.75
N PRO A 318 -0.34 -14.99 -30.00
CA PRO A 318 0.52 -14.46 -28.95
C PRO A 318 -0.04 -13.16 -28.36
N ASP A 319 0.58 -12.70 -27.29
CA ASP A 319 0.31 -11.38 -26.72
C ASP A 319 0.61 -10.26 -27.72
N LEU A 320 -0.04 -9.12 -27.52
CA LEU A 320 0.17 -7.93 -28.33
C LEU A 320 1.58 -7.36 -28.09
N THR A 321 2.11 -6.69 -29.11
CA THR A 321 3.29 -5.83 -28.96
C THR A 321 2.81 -4.42 -28.65
N GLU A 322 3.69 -3.56 -28.13
CA GLU A 322 3.37 -2.15 -27.84
C GLU A 322 2.73 -1.42 -29.04
N THR A 323 3.24 -1.65 -30.26
CA THR A 323 2.65 -1.08 -31.49
C THR A 323 1.23 -1.60 -31.77
N HIS A 324 0.95 -2.87 -31.44
CA HIS A 324 -0.39 -3.44 -31.59
C HIS A 324 -1.35 -2.88 -30.54
N GLU A 325 -0.89 -2.65 -29.32
CA GLU A 325 -1.68 -2.06 -28.24
C GLU A 325 -2.11 -0.63 -28.58
N GLU A 326 -1.20 0.19 -29.12
CA GLU A 326 -1.52 1.56 -29.55
C GLU A 326 -2.58 1.61 -30.67
N ALA A 327 -2.42 0.74 -31.68
CA ALA A 327 -3.38 0.64 -32.78
C ALA A 327 -4.76 0.16 -32.30
N LEU A 328 -4.76 -0.78 -31.35
CA LEU A 328 -5.99 -1.27 -30.72
C LEU A 328 -6.68 -0.14 -29.95
N ARG A 329 -5.95 0.57 -29.08
CA ARG A 329 -6.47 1.68 -28.27
C ARG A 329 -7.10 2.76 -29.14
N THR A 330 -6.43 3.15 -30.22
CA THR A 330 -6.99 4.13 -31.17
C THR A 330 -8.34 3.67 -31.75
N SER A 331 -8.43 2.39 -32.13
CA SER A 331 -9.64 1.83 -32.74
C SER A 331 -10.78 1.65 -31.73
N THR A 332 -10.47 1.21 -30.50
CA THR A 332 -11.46 1.03 -29.44
C THR A 332 -11.96 2.37 -28.91
N MET A 333 -11.11 3.39 -28.76
CA MET A 333 -11.54 4.75 -28.38
C MET A 333 -12.51 5.34 -29.41
N ARG A 334 -12.24 5.18 -30.71
CA ARG A 334 -13.18 5.60 -31.76
C ARG A 334 -14.50 4.84 -31.69
N GLY A 335 -14.45 3.55 -31.40
CA GLY A 335 -15.65 2.72 -31.24
C GLY A 335 -16.46 3.07 -29.98
N ALA A 336 -15.79 3.35 -28.87
CA ALA A 336 -16.41 3.65 -27.58
C ALA A 336 -17.24 4.94 -27.58
N ALA A 337 -16.90 5.89 -28.45
CA ALA A 337 -17.69 7.10 -28.64
C ALA A 337 -19.05 6.86 -29.33
N LEU A 338 -19.27 5.67 -29.91
CA LEU A 338 -20.44 5.40 -30.77
C LEU A 338 -21.20 4.13 -30.40
N PHE A 339 -20.58 3.19 -29.68
CA PHE A 339 -21.14 1.86 -29.45
C PHE A 339 -20.98 1.39 -28.01
N SER A 340 -21.95 0.58 -27.56
CA SER A 340 -21.89 -0.11 -26.26
C SER A 340 -20.75 -1.14 -26.20
N ILE A 341 -20.38 -1.55 -24.98
CA ILE A 341 -19.37 -2.60 -24.76
C ILE A 341 -19.76 -3.89 -25.50
N GLY A 342 -21.03 -4.30 -25.44
CA GLY A 342 -21.52 -5.53 -26.07
C GLY A 342 -21.41 -5.51 -27.61
N HIS A 343 -21.61 -4.35 -28.25
CA HIS A 343 -21.37 -4.21 -29.69
C HIS A 343 -19.88 -4.32 -30.03
N LEU A 344 -19.01 -3.68 -29.25
CA LEU A 344 -17.57 -3.78 -29.44
C LEU A 344 -17.05 -5.20 -29.17
N TYR A 345 -17.62 -5.93 -28.22
CA TYR A 345 -17.32 -7.35 -27.99
C TYR A 345 -17.67 -8.20 -29.22
N ARG A 346 -18.84 -7.98 -29.85
CA ARG A 346 -19.21 -8.67 -31.10
C ARG A 346 -18.21 -8.40 -32.22
N MET A 347 -17.79 -7.15 -32.38
CA MET A 347 -16.77 -6.76 -33.37
C MET A 347 -15.42 -7.41 -33.06
N GLY A 348 -15.00 -7.40 -31.79
CA GLY A 348 -13.76 -8.00 -31.31
C GLY A 348 -13.72 -9.51 -31.55
N TRP A 349 -14.79 -10.22 -31.19
CA TRP A 349 -14.92 -11.66 -31.45
C TRP A 349 -14.84 -11.98 -32.93
N SER A 350 -15.56 -11.21 -33.77
CA SER A 350 -15.54 -11.39 -35.23
C SER A 350 -14.13 -11.19 -35.80
N ALA A 351 -13.43 -10.15 -35.33
CA ALA A 351 -12.07 -9.85 -35.72
C ALA A 351 -11.07 -10.94 -35.30
N ALA A 352 -11.16 -11.46 -34.07
CA ALA A 352 -10.30 -12.54 -33.58
C ALA A 352 -10.53 -13.86 -34.36
N ARG A 353 -11.79 -14.18 -34.66
CA ARG A 353 -12.15 -15.32 -35.51
C ARG A 353 -11.58 -15.19 -36.91
N ASP A 354 -11.70 -14.00 -37.52
CA ASP A 354 -11.18 -13.73 -38.86
C ASP A 354 -9.65 -13.81 -38.89
N ALA A 355 -8.96 -13.33 -37.83
CA ALA A 355 -7.52 -13.50 -37.65
C ALA A 355 -7.10 -14.97 -37.57
N SER A 356 -7.80 -15.77 -36.76
CA SER A 356 -7.55 -17.21 -36.65
C SER A 356 -7.76 -17.94 -37.99
N SER A 357 -8.87 -17.62 -38.67
CA SER A 357 -9.16 -18.17 -40.00
C SER A 357 -8.11 -17.78 -41.04
N ALA A 358 -7.64 -16.53 -41.04
CA ALA A 358 -6.60 -16.06 -41.95
C ALA A 358 -5.27 -16.78 -41.70
N TYR A 359 -4.91 -17.02 -40.43
CA TYR A 359 -3.73 -17.78 -40.05
C TYR A 359 -3.81 -19.23 -40.54
N GLN A 360 -4.96 -19.89 -40.37
CA GLN A 360 -5.15 -21.28 -40.78
C GLN A 360 -5.15 -21.47 -42.31
N ARG A 361 -5.69 -20.51 -43.08
CA ARG A 361 -5.81 -20.62 -44.54
C ARG A 361 -4.51 -20.30 -45.29
N ASN A 362 -3.65 -19.46 -44.74
CA ASN A 362 -2.45 -18.97 -45.44
C ASN A 362 -1.19 -19.67 -44.92
N ALA A 363 -0.76 -20.72 -45.63
CA ALA A 363 0.48 -21.44 -45.36
C ALA A 363 1.68 -20.47 -45.47
N GLY A 364 2.21 -20.05 -44.32
CA GLY A 364 3.34 -19.10 -44.21
C GLY A 364 3.04 -17.80 -43.48
N MET A 365 1.78 -17.54 -43.08
CA MET A 365 1.46 -16.38 -42.25
C MET A 365 2.03 -16.56 -40.83
N SER A 366 2.78 -15.57 -40.33
CA SER A 366 3.22 -15.55 -38.93
C SER A 366 2.06 -15.21 -37.99
N LYS A 367 2.13 -15.63 -36.72
CA LYS A 367 1.10 -15.27 -35.73
C LYS A 367 0.99 -13.76 -35.52
N ASN A 368 2.10 -13.02 -35.60
CA ASN A 368 2.10 -11.57 -35.52
C ASN A 368 1.33 -10.93 -36.69
N ASN A 369 1.53 -11.42 -37.91
CA ASN A 369 0.79 -10.93 -39.08
C ASN A 369 -0.72 -11.26 -38.97
N ALA A 370 -1.07 -12.38 -38.33
CA ALA A 370 -2.46 -12.71 -38.05
C ALA A 370 -3.09 -11.73 -37.04
N ILE A 371 -2.37 -11.33 -35.99
CA ILE A 371 -2.82 -10.26 -35.06
C ILE A 371 -3.01 -8.95 -35.80
N THR A 372 -2.02 -8.50 -36.58
CA THR A 372 -2.15 -7.27 -37.37
C THR A 372 -3.36 -7.32 -38.30
N TYR A 373 -3.65 -8.49 -38.91
CA TYR A 373 -4.85 -8.67 -39.71
C TYR A 373 -6.13 -8.57 -38.86
N GLY A 374 -6.16 -9.19 -37.67
CA GLY A 374 -7.27 -9.09 -36.72
C GLY A 374 -7.58 -7.66 -36.31
N LEU A 375 -6.58 -6.88 -35.91
CA LEU A 375 -6.75 -5.47 -35.56
C LEU A 375 -7.31 -4.64 -36.72
N LYS A 376 -6.82 -4.88 -37.95
CA LYS A 376 -7.37 -4.25 -39.16
C LYS A 376 -8.82 -4.68 -39.44
N GLN A 377 -9.20 -5.93 -39.13
CA GLN A 377 -10.60 -6.34 -39.23
C GLN A 377 -11.47 -5.66 -38.18
N PHE A 378 -10.99 -5.55 -36.93
CA PHE A 378 -11.70 -4.83 -35.88
C PHE A 378 -11.98 -3.38 -36.30
N GLU A 379 -10.95 -2.68 -36.79
CA GLU A 379 -11.08 -1.32 -37.31
C GLU A 379 -12.12 -1.22 -38.45
N ARG A 380 -12.11 -2.18 -39.38
CA ARG A 380 -13.10 -2.24 -40.47
C ARG A 380 -14.51 -2.54 -39.98
N TRP A 381 -14.66 -3.37 -38.94
CA TRP A 381 -15.95 -3.63 -38.33
C TRP A 381 -16.51 -2.37 -37.67
N VAL A 382 -15.68 -1.64 -36.93
CA VAL A 382 -16.04 -0.33 -36.37
C VAL A 382 -16.45 0.64 -37.48
N GLN A 383 -15.64 0.79 -38.55
CA GLN A 383 -15.97 1.71 -39.64
C GLN A 383 -17.26 1.31 -40.36
N ARG A 384 -17.48 0.02 -40.63
CA ARG A 384 -18.71 -0.47 -41.25
C ARG A 384 -19.94 -0.16 -40.39
N ALA A 385 -19.82 -0.32 -39.08
CA ALA A 385 -20.89 0.00 -38.14
C ALA A 385 -21.19 1.50 -38.08
N ILE A 386 -20.19 2.36 -38.31
CA ILE A 386 -20.38 3.81 -38.45
C ILE A 386 -21.10 4.15 -39.75
N ASP A 387 -20.66 3.54 -40.86
CA ASP A 387 -21.21 3.82 -42.19
C ASP A 387 -22.64 3.28 -42.36
N ASP A 388 -22.97 2.17 -41.69
CA ASP A 388 -24.28 1.53 -41.74
C ASP A 388 -24.70 0.95 -40.37
N PRO A 389 -25.23 1.79 -39.46
CA PRO A 389 -25.64 1.38 -38.13
C PRO A 389 -26.82 0.40 -38.15
N GLU A 390 -27.67 0.41 -39.19
CA GLU A 390 -28.85 -0.46 -39.27
C GLU A 390 -28.46 -1.94 -39.44
N GLN A 391 -27.24 -2.22 -39.91
CA GLN A 391 -26.70 -3.57 -40.03
C GLN A 391 -26.10 -4.12 -38.73
N LEU A 392 -26.07 -3.33 -37.65
CA LEU A 392 -25.62 -3.81 -36.35
C LEU A 392 -26.63 -4.82 -35.78
N ASN A 393 -26.16 -6.05 -35.61
CA ASN A 393 -26.88 -7.03 -34.81
C ASN A 393 -26.86 -6.62 -33.34
N ALA A 394 -27.81 -7.15 -32.57
CA ALA A 394 -27.91 -6.93 -31.12
C ALA A 394 -26.56 -7.08 -30.38
N PRO A 395 -26.31 -6.30 -29.32
CA PRO A 395 -25.08 -6.39 -28.55
C PRO A 395 -24.88 -7.79 -27.96
N PHE A 396 -23.63 -8.17 -27.68
CA PHE A 396 -23.34 -9.36 -26.88
C PHE A 396 -23.59 -9.10 -25.39
N ASP A 397 -24.06 -10.12 -24.70
CA ASP A 397 -24.13 -10.14 -23.23
C ASP A 397 -22.72 -10.26 -22.61
N GLU A 398 -22.64 -10.07 -21.29
CA GLU A 398 -21.41 -10.26 -20.51
C GLU A 398 -20.85 -11.69 -20.66
N ASP A 399 -19.57 -11.80 -21.02
CA ASP A 399 -18.88 -13.08 -21.13
C ASP A 399 -18.49 -13.60 -19.74
N LYS A 400 -19.11 -14.70 -19.32
CA LYS A 400 -18.85 -15.32 -18.01
C LYS A 400 -17.41 -15.80 -17.84
N SER A 401 -16.67 -16.00 -18.93
CA SER A 401 -15.25 -16.39 -18.88
C SER A 401 -14.31 -15.20 -18.70
N LEU A 402 -14.79 -13.97 -18.92
CA LEU A 402 -14.07 -12.73 -18.70
C LEU A 402 -15.02 -11.70 -18.05
N PRO A 403 -15.24 -11.80 -16.72
CA PRO A 403 -16.11 -10.88 -16.00
C PRO A 403 -15.67 -9.42 -16.17
N LEU A 404 -16.62 -8.49 -16.15
CA LEU A 404 -16.33 -7.06 -16.19
C LEU A 404 -15.38 -6.64 -15.06
N ALA A 405 -14.51 -5.66 -15.33
CA ALA A 405 -13.69 -5.07 -14.29
C ALA A 405 -14.57 -4.41 -13.22
N ALA A 406 -14.06 -4.32 -11.98
CA ALA A 406 -14.82 -3.76 -10.88
C ALA A 406 -15.24 -2.31 -11.13
N VAL A 407 -14.38 -1.49 -11.75
CA VAL A 407 -14.71 -0.11 -12.13
C VAL A 407 -15.84 -0.05 -13.13
N THR A 408 -15.89 -0.96 -14.11
CA THR A 408 -16.97 -1.05 -15.09
C THR A 408 -18.30 -1.35 -14.39
N THR A 409 -18.29 -2.28 -13.43
CA THR A 409 -19.48 -2.59 -12.63
C THR A 409 -19.92 -1.40 -11.77
N VAL A 410 -18.98 -0.73 -11.10
CA VAL A 410 -19.27 0.43 -10.25
C VAL A 410 -19.85 1.58 -11.07
N VAL A 411 -19.16 2.01 -12.13
CA VAL A 411 -19.56 3.17 -12.93
C VAL A 411 -20.92 2.93 -13.60
N PHE A 412 -21.10 1.80 -14.28
CA PHE A 412 -22.35 1.58 -15.01
C PHE A 412 -23.51 1.16 -14.12
N ARG A 413 -23.30 0.21 -13.20
CA ARG A 413 -24.41 -0.38 -12.44
C ARG A 413 -24.69 0.35 -11.13
N ALA A 414 -23.66 0.87 -10.45
CA ALA A 414 -23.86 1.55 -9.16
C ALA A 414 -24.10 3.05 -9.32
N ILE A 415 -23.37 3.73 -10.21
CA ILE A 415 -23.48 5.19 -10.40
C ILE A 415 -24.53 5.53 -11.45
N LEU A 416 -24.40 5.02 -12.68
CA LEU A 416 -25.32 5.35 -13.78
C LEU A 416 -26.64 4.56 -13.74
N GLY A 417 -26.66 3.40 -13.07
CA GLY A 417 -27.84 2.53 -12.98
C GLY A 417 -28.27 1.90 -14.32
N ILE A 418 -27.31 1.61 -15.19
CA ILE A 418 -27.53 1.07 -16.55
C ILE A 418 -26.71 -0.22 -16.78
N ASP A 419 -27.03 -0.96 -17.85
CA ASP A 419 -26.27 -2.15 -18.24
C ASP A 419 -25.14 -1.77 -19.21
N PRO A 420 -23.85 -1.99 -18.84
CA PRO A 420 -22.71 -1.64 -19.69
C PRO A 420 -22.71 -2.31 -21.07
N THR A 421 -23.34 -3.48 -21.20
CA THR A 421 -23.29 -4.25 -22.44
C THR A 421 -24.30 -3.78 -23.48
N SER A 422 -25.44 -3.24 -23.05
CA SER A 422 -26.53 -2.79 -23.93
C SER A 422 -26.62 -1.28 -24.11
N SER A 423 -26.17 -0.49 -23.14
CA SER A 423 -26.34 0.97 -23.18
C SER A 423 -25.39 1.62 -24.17
N ASP A 424 -25.96 2.44 -25.06
CA ASP A 424 -25.21 3.20 -26.05
C ASP A 424 -24.72 4.56 -25.49
N PRO A 425 -23.78 5.23 -26.16
CA PRO A 425 -23.28 6.53 -25.72
C PRO A 425 -24.33 7.64 -25.63
N ALA A 426 -25.43 7.55 -26.38
CA ALA A 426 -26.51 8.54 -26.32
C ALA A 426 -27.32 8.39 -25.02
N GLU A 427 -27.64 7.15 -24.62
CA GLU A 427 -28.26 6.86 -23.33
C GLU A 427 -27.35 7.31 -22.17
N ILE A 428 -26.04 7.07 -22.28
CA ILE A 428 -25.06 7.52 -21.28
C ILE A 428 -25.05 9.05 -21.18
N ALA A 429 -25.02 9.75 -22.32
CA ALA A 429 -25.06 11.22 -22.35
C ALA A 429 -26.33 11.75 -21.70
N GLU A 430 -27.51 11.19 -22.04
CA GLU A 430 -28.80 11.55 -21.44
C GLU A 430 -28.79 11.37 -19.92
N ARG A 431 -28.16 10.31 -19.40
CA ARG A 431 -28.03 10.10 -17.95
C ARG A 431 -27.18 11.17 -17.26
N LEU A 432 -26.15 11.65 -17.94
CA LEU A 432 -25.23 12.65 -17.39
C LEU A 432 -25.82 14.08 -17.46
N GLU A 433 -26.93 14.30 -18.16
CA GLU A 433 -27.62 15.60 -18.21
C GLU A 433 -28.32 15.99 -16.89
N GLY A 434 -28.52 17.29 -16.68
CA GLY A 434 -29.26 17.81 -15.53
C GLY A 434 -28.44 17.93 -14.25
N ALA A 435 -27.22 18.48 -14.36
CA ALA A 435 -26.39 18.78 -13.19
C ALA A 435 -27.04 19.89 -12.33
N PRO A 436 -26.95 19.82 -10.99
CA PRO A 436 -27.64 20.76 -10.09
C PRO A 436 -27.07 22.18 -10.19
N ASP A 437 -25.82 22.33 -10.62
CA ASP A 437 -25.14 23.60 -10.86
C ASP A 437 -25.47 24.20 -12.23
N ALA A 438 -26.14 23.49 -13.14
CA ALA A 438 -26.48 24.00 -14.47
C ALA A 438 -27.35 25.26 -14.37
N GLU A 439 -28.38 25.25 -13.51
CA GLU A 439 -29.24 26.42 -13.29
C GLU A 439 -28.45 27.57 -12.66
N LEU A 440 -27.53 27.29 -11.73
CA LEU A 440 -26.67 28.29 -11.11
C LEU A 440 -25.70 28.93 -12.12
N LEU A 441 -25.15 28.12 -13.03
CA LEU A 441 -24.28 28.60 -14.11
C LEU A 441 -25.07 29.43 -15.13
N ASP A 442 -26.28 29.02 -15.48
CA ASP A 442 -27.16 29.79 -16.37
C ASP A 442 -27.54 31.14 -15.75
N LEU A 443 -27.90 31.16 -14.46
CA LEU A 443 -28.17 32.40 -13.71
C LEU A 443 -26.93 33.29 -13.62
N CYS A 444 -25.77 32.71 -13.34
CA CYS A 444 -24.49 33.41 -13.35
C CYS A 444 -24.23 34.02 -14.73
N ASN A 445 -24.37 33.25 -15.82
CA ASN A 445 -24.17 33.72 -17.18
C ASN A 445 -25.15 34.82 -17.60
N ALA A 446 -26.40 34.72 -17.13
CA ALA A 446 -27.44 35.72 -17.38
C ALA A 446 -27.18 37.05 -16.62
N SER A 447 -26.47 37.00 -15.50
CA SER A 447 -26.05 38.22 -14.76
C SER A 447 -24.88 38.97 -15.41
N ILE A 448 -24.13 38.32 -16.29
CA ILE A 448 -23.00 38.95 -16.99
C ILE A 448 -23.54 39.87 -18.09
N PRO A 449 -23.18 41.17 -18.09
CA PRO A 449 -23.67 42.11 -19.09
C PRO A 449 -23.37 41.66 -20.52
N ASP A 450 -24.19 42.08 -21.49
CA ASP A 450 -23.97 41.71 -22.89
C ASP A 450 -22.65 42.29 -23.40
N ARG A 451 -21.90 41.50 -24.19
CA ARG A 451 -20.60 41.93 -24.70
C ARG A 451 -20.69 43.20 -25.54
N HIS A 452 -21.74 43.34 -26.34
CA HIS A 452 -21.93 44.52 -27.17
C HIS A 452 -22.08 45.77 -26.30
N GLU A 453 -22.84 45.69 -25.20
CA GLU A 453 -23.02 46.77 -24.24
C GLU A 453 -21.70 47.13 -23.54
N LEU A 454 -20.93 46.12 -23.11
CA LEU A 454 -19.62 46.32 -22.49
C LEU A 454 -18.65 47.03 -23.44
N MET A 455 -18.58 46.59 -24.70
CA MET A 455 -17.71 47.17 -25.72
C MET A 455 -18.18 48.57 -26.15
N GLU A 456 -19.48 48.81 -26.28
CA GLU A 456 -20.05 50.13 -26.57
C GLU A 456 -19.71 51.12 -25.45
N TRP A 457 -19.80 50.70 -24.19
CA TRP A 457 -19.40 51.51 -23.05
C TRP A 457 -17.91 51.88 -23.11
N ILE A 458 -17.03 50.91 -23.38
CA ILE A 458 -15.58 51.15 -23.51
C ILE A 458 -15.27 52.15 -24.64
N LEU A 459 -15.98 52.06 -25.77
CA LEU A 459 -15.74 52.91 -26.94
C LEU A 459 -16.27 54.34 -26.77
N THR A 460 -17.33 54.53 -25.98
CA THR A 460 -18.05 55.82 -25.89
C THR A 460 -17.82 56.56 -24.58
N SER A 461 -17.38 55.87 -23.52
CA SER A 461 -17.19 56.45 -22.20
C SER A 461 -15.93 57.29 -22.12
N SER A 462 -16.07 58.56 -21.71
CA SER A 462 -14.93 59.41 -21.35
C SER A 462 -14.28 59.01 -20.01
N GLU A 463 -14.93 58.13 -19.24
CA GLU A 463 -14.45 57.65 -17.93
C GLU A 463 -13.51 56.45 -18.05
N CYS A 464 -13.30 55.90 -19.25
CA CYS A 464 -12.45 54.74 -19.47
C CYS A 464 -11.08 55.16 -20.02
N SER A 465 -10.25 55.83 -19.21
CA SER A 465 -8.85 56.08 -19.61
C SER A 465 -8.03 54.79 -19.57
N GLY A 466 -6.91 54.77 -20.33
CA GLY A 466 -5.99 53.63 -20.32
C GLY A 466 -5.45 53.30 -18.93
N ASP A 467 -5.11 54.34 -18.15
CA ASP A 467 -4.64 54.21 -16.77
C ASP A 467 -5.71 53.67 -15.81
N GLU A 468 -6.98 54.02 -16.00
CA GLU A 468 -8.10 53.49 -15.21
C GLU A 468 -8.35 52.02 -15.52
N PHE A 469 -8.40 51.67 -16.80
CA PHE A 469 -8.56 50.30 -17.25
C PHE A 469 -7.43 49.39 -16.75
N ARG A 470 -6.18 49.84 -16.88
CA ARG A 470 -5.02 49.08 -16.40
C ARG A 470 -5.02 48.89 -14.88
N ARG A 471 -5.46 49.89 -14.13
CA ARG A 471 -5.62 49.81 -12.66
C ARG A 471 -6.74 48.86 -12.26
N ALA A 472 -7.85 48.85 -12.99
CA ALA A 472 -8.94 47.89 -12.76
C ALA A 472 -8.45 46.44 -12.96
N LEU A 473 -7.77 46.15 -14.07
CA LEU A 473 -7.16 44.83 -14.31
C LEU A 473 -6.15 44.44 -13.22
N ALA A 474 -5.32 45.39 -12.76
CA ALA A 474 -4.35 45.13 -11.68
C ALA A 474 -5.02 44.73 -10.36
N ARG A 475 -6.20 45.28 -10.06
CA ARG A 475 -6.97 44.91 -8.85
C ARG A 475 -7.59 43.52 -9.01
N LEU A 476 -8.14 43.24 -10.19
CA LEU A 476 -8.75 41.96 -10.50
C LEU A 476 -7.73 40.82 -10.51
N GLU A 477 -6.46 41.07 -10.84
CA GLU A 477 -5.38 40.07 -10.77
C GLU A 477 -5.21 39.45 -9.38
N GLY A 478 -5.46 40.21 -8.31
CA GLY A 478 -5.42 39.73 -6.92
C GLY A 478 -6.79 39.47 -6.30
N TRP A 479 -7.87 39.47 -7.09
CA TRP A 479 -9.21 39.29 -6.58
C TRP A 479 -9.56 37.81 -6.41
N GLU A 480 -10.14 37.46 -5.27
CA GLU A 480 -10.72 36.13 -5.00
C GLU A 480 -12.26 36.28 -5.05
N PRO A 481 -12.90 35.92 -6.16
CA PRO A 481 -14.35 36.06 -6.29
C PRO A 481 -15.09 35.01 -5.47
N ASP A 482 -16.24 35.38 -4.92
CA ASP A 482 -17.22 34.42 -4.40
C ASP A 482 -17.81 33.65 -5.58
N LEU A 483 -17.51 32.35 -5.67
CA LEU A 483 -17.94 31.52 -6.79
C LEU A 483 -19.42 31.15 -6.65
N CYS A 484 -20.21 31.45 -7.69
CA CYS A 484 -21.61 31.05 -7.75
C CYS A 484 -21.76 29.53 -7.87
N ALA A 485 -20.86 28.92 -8.62
CA ALA A 485 -20.74 27.50 -8.87
C ALA A 485 -19.29 27.18 -9.30
N PRO A 486 -18.83 25.92 -9.19
CA PRO A 486 -17.58 25.50 -9.79
C PRO A 486 -17.55 25.85 -11.27
N HIS A 487 -16.42 26.36 -11.76
CA HIS A 487 -16.26 26.76 -13.17
C HIS A 487 -17.23 27.82 -13.69
N CYS A 488 -17.88 28.57 -12.80
CA CYS A 488 -18.56 29.78 -13.22
C CYS A 488 -17.56 30.78 -13.84
N ALA A 489 -18.08 31.73 -14.61
CA ALA A 489 -17.28 32.73 -15.32
C ALA A 489 -16.33 33.53 -14.40
N HIS A 490 -16.63 33.61 -13.10
CA HIS A 490 -15.82 34.34 -12.13
C HIS A 490 -14.55 33.61 -11.70
N GLU A 491 -14.51 32.26 -11.73
CA GLU A 491 -13.40 31.47 -11.19
C GLU A 491 -12.03 31.84 -11.78
N ARG A 492 -12.00 32.27 -13.05
CA ARG A 492 -10.76 32.53 -13.78
C ARG A 492 -10.47 34.00 -13.99
N ILE A 493 -11.27 34.90 -13.41
CA ILE A 493 -11.13 36.35 -13.62
C ILE A 493 -9.73 36.83 -13.22
N SER A 494 -9.19 36.40 -12.08
CA SER A 494 -7.88 36.89 -11.61
C SER A 494 -6.75 36.50 -12.55
N ARG A 495 -6.75 35.26 -13.02
CA ARG A 495 -5.78 34.79 -14.02
C ARG A 495 -5.94 35.55 -15.34
N LEU A 496 -7.17 35.67 -15.84
CA LEU A 496 -7.43 36.34 -17.11
C LEU A 496 -7.10 37.84 -17.02
N ALA A 497 -7.35 38.49 -15.89
CA ALA A 497 -6.98 39.87 -15.63
C ALA A 497 -5.46 40.08 -15.73
N GLY A 498 -4.66 39.19 -15.15
CA GLY A 498 -3.20 39.22 -15.28
C GLY A 498 -2.72 38.98 -16.72
N GLU A 499 -3.38 38.09 -17.47
CA GLU A 499 -3.10 37.87 -18.89
C GLU A 499 -3.45 39.11 -19.75
N SER A 500 -4.64 39.68 -19.56
CA SER A 500 -5.10 40.91 -20.22
C SER A 500 -4.25 42.12 -19.87
N GLY A 501 -3.82 42.28 -18.62
CA GLY A 501 -2.92 43.35 -18.19
C GLY A 501 -1.58 43.30 -18.92
N ARG A 502 -1.00 42.10 -19.11
CA ARG A 502 0.22 41.92 -19.91
C ARG A 502 0.03 42.21 -21.39
N ILE A 503 -1.15 41.92 -21.95
CA ILE A 503 -1.50 42.28 -23.33
C ILE A 503 -1.52 43.80 -23.46
N TYR A 504 -2.24 44.49 -22.57
CA TYR A 504 -2.31 45.95 -22.53
C TYR A 504 -0.92 46.60 -22.47
N ASP A 505 -0.09 46.18 -21.50
CA ASP A 505 1.25 46.74 -21.27
C ASP A 505 2.16 46.58 -22.52
N ARG A 506 1.96 45.51 -23.31
CA ARG A 506 2.75 45.23 -24.51
C ARG A 506 2.37 46.12 -25.69
N ILE A 507 1.10 46.51 -25.81
CA ILE A 507 0.58 47.19 -27.00
C ILE A 507 0.43 48.70 -26.81
N VAL A 508 0.23 49.18 -25.58
CA VAL A 508 -0.04 50.60 -25.28
C VAL A 508 0.97 51.58 -25.87
N THR A 509 2.27 51.23 -25.85
CA THR A 509 3.33 52.07 -26.42
C THR A 509 3.30 52.20 -27.95
N ARG A 510 2.59 51.28 -28.64
CA ARG A 510 2.55 51.21 -30.10
C ARG A 510 1.30 51.81 -30.70
N VAL A 511 0.16 51.60 -30.04
CA VAL A 511 -1.16 52.00 -30.56
C VAL A 511 -1.79 53.16 -29.78
N GLY A 512 -1.21 53.55 -28.64
CA GLY A 512 -1.81 54.53 -27.73
C GLY A 512 -2.76 53.89 -26.73
N GLU A 513 -3.15 54.66 -25.71
CA GLU A 513 -3.96 54.17 -24.58
C GLU A 513 -5.35 53.70 -24.99
N THR A 514 -6.09 54.53 -25.73
CA THR A 514 -7.47 54.22 -26.14
C THR A 514 -7.54 52.94 -26.98
N ASP A 515 -6.71 52.83 -28.01
CA ASP A 515 -6.68 51.64 -28.87
C ASP A 515 -6.19 50.40 -28.11
N ALA A 516 -5.29 50.56 -27.13
CA ALA A 516 -4.83 49.45 -26.30
C ALA A 516 -5.92 48.93 -25.37
N VAL A 517 -6.77 49.79 -24.79
CA VAL A 517 -7.95 49.37 -24.03
C VAL A 517 -8.88 48.54 -24.91
N VAL A 518 -9.24 49.05 -26.08
CA VAL A 518 -10.17 48.38 -27.00
C VAL A 518 -9.62 47.03 -27.44
N LEU A 519 -8.36 46.96 -27.88
CA LEU A 519 -7.75 45.71 -28.32
C LEU A 519 -7.63 44.68 -27.19
N THR A 520 -7.34 45.13 -25.97
CA THR A 520 -7.27 44.24 -24.80
C THR A 520 -8.67 43.73 -24.44
N ALA A 521 -9.68 44.60 -24.47
CA ALA A 521 -11.06 44.21 -24.23
C ALA A 521 -11.57 43.25 -25.32
N GLU A 522 -11.19 43.45 -26.58
CA GLU A 522 -11.51 42.50 -27.65
C GLU A 522 -10.84 41.14 -27.46
N ALA A 523 -9.58 41.12 -27.02
CA ALA A 523 -8.85 39.88 -26.76
C ALA A 523 -9.52 39.01 -25.68
N THR A 524 -10.31 39.59 -24.76
CA THR A 524 -11.07 38.80 -23.77
C THR A 524 -12.11 37.87 -24.39
N ALA A 525 -12.59 38.15 -25.62
CA ALA A 525 -13.51 37.25 -26.33
C ALA A 525 -12.94 35.86 -26.56
N ILE A 526 -11.60 35.75 -26.65
CA ILE A 526 -10.91 34.47 -26.82
C ILE A 526 -11.15 33.58 -25.59
N ALA A 527 -11.25 34.16 -24.39
CA ALA A 527 -11.55 33.38 -23.20
C ALA A 527 -12.98 32.79 -23.25
N ASN A 528 -13.94 33.53 -23.81
CA ASN A 528 -15.31 33.04 -23.99
C ASN A 528 -15.38 31.89 -25.00
N SER A 529 -14.55 31.89 -26.05
CA SER A 529 -14.57 30.84 -27.08
C SER A 529 -13.80 29.59 -26.69
N LEU A 530 -12.90 29.68 -25.72
CA LEU A 530 -12.12 28.54 -25.21
C LEU A 530 -12.88 27.73 -24.16
N GLN A 531 -14.01 28.22 -23.65
CA GLN A 531 -14.78 27.56 -22.60
C GLN A 531 -16.22 27.44 -23.05
N ASP A 532 -16.65 26.21 -23.35
CA ASP A 532 -18.00 25.92 -23.85
C ASP A 532 -19.07 26.54 -22.94
N GLY A 533 -19.68 27.63 -23.40
CA GLY A 533 -20.77 28.32 -22.72
C GLY A 533 -20.38 29.22 -21.54
N VAL A 534 -19.09 29.38 -21.18
CA VAL A 534 -18.68 30.21 -20.04
C VAL A 534 -18.20 31.59 -20.51
N ARG A 535 -18.84 32.66 -20.03
CA ARG A 535 -18.59 34.05 -20.45
C ARG A 535 -17.51 34.76 -19.62
N THR A 536 -16.39 34.08 -19.32
CA THR A 536 -15.29 34.57 -18.44
C THR A 536 -14.71 35.92 -18.89
N GLY A 537 -14.53 36.11 -20.20
CA GLY A 537 -14.04 37.36 -20.76
C GLY A 537 -15.00 38.52 -20.56
N ASP A 538 -16.30 38.26 -20.74
CA ASP A 538 -17.33 39.29 -20.53
C ASP A 538 -17.50 39.59 -19.03
N ALA A 539 -17.40 38.58 -18.15
CA ALA A 539 -17.41 38.78 -16.70
C ALA A 539 -16.24 39.66 -16.24
N LEU A 540 -15.02 39.39 -16.72
CA LEU A 540 -13.85 40.23 -16.46
C LEU A 540 -14.09 41.69 -16.88
N LEU A 541 -14.66 41.90 -18.06
CA LEU A 541 -14.96 43.25 -18.55
C LEU A 541 -16.04 43.95 -17.72
N GLY A 542 -17.11 43.25 -17.36
CA GLY A 542 -18.15 43.77 -16.48
C GLY A 542 -17.60 44.25 -15.15
N GLU A 543 -16.76 43.42 -14.51
CA GLU A 543 -16.11 43.78 -13.24
C GLU A 543 -15.12 44.94 -13.39
N ALA A 544 -14.31 44.96 -14.45
CA ALA A 544 -13.38 46.05 -14.71
C ALA A 544 -14.12 47.38 -14.91
N ILE A 545 -15.20 47.38 -15.69
CA ILE A 545 -16.06 48.57 -15.90
C ILE A 545 -16.70 49.01 -14.59
N GLY A 546 -17.24 48.07 -13.80
CA GLY A 546 -17.80 48.36 -12.48
C GLY A 546 -16.79 49.04 -11.55
N MET A 547 -15.54 48.58 -11.55
CA MET A 547 -14.46 49.22 -10.78
C MET A 547 -14.11 50.63 -11.27
N ILE A 548 -14.12 50.87 -12.59
CA ILE A 548 -13.84 52.20 -13.16
C ILE A 548 -14.95 53.18 -12.80
N GLN A 549 -16.22 52.77 -12.97
CA GLN A 549 -17.38 53.59 -12.61
C GLN A 549 -17.39 53.95 -11.10
N ALA A 550 -17.02 53.00 -10.25
CA ALA A 550 -16.91 53.22 -8.80
C ALA A 550 -15.80 54.22 -8.43
N LEU A 551 -14.75 54.36 -9.25
CA LEU A 551 -13.66 55.32 -9.05
C LEU A 551 -14.00 56.72 -9.58
N GLY A 552 -14.74 56.81 -10.70
CA GLY A 552 -15.16 58.07 -11.31
C GLY A 552 -16.31 58.77 -10.56
N GLY A 553 -17.22 58.00 -9.97
CA GLY A 553 -18.39 58.49 -9.24
C GLY A 553 -18.13 58.99 -7.82
N GLY A 554 -17.11 59.83 -7.61
CA GLY A 554 -16.73 60.36 -6.29
C GLY A 554 -17.94 60.67 -5.38
N LEU A 555 -18.05 59.89 -4.30
CA LEU A 555 -19.04 59.90 -3.20
C LEU A 555 -20.29 58.99 -3.32
N SER A 556 -20.32 58.05 -2.36
CA SER A 556 -21.51 57.52 -1.67
C SER A 556 -22.37 56.48 -2.40
N ARG A 557 -21.87 55.25 -2.46
CA ARG A 557 -22.72 54.08 -2.22
C ARG A 557 -22.15 53.29 -1.05
N ASP A 558 -22.85 53.33 0.07
CA ASP A 558 -22.79 52.27 1.08
C ASP A 558 -23.19 50.96 0.39
N ILE A 559 -22.20 50.11 0.11
CA ILE A 559 -22.43 48.74 -0.34
C ILE A 559 -22.67 47.92 0.92
N ARG A 560 -23.94 47.61 1.20
CA ARG A 560 -24.33 46.51 2.08
C ARG A 560 -24.87 45.37 1.23
N THR A 561 -24.26 44.20 1.47
CA THR A 561 -24.73 42.81 1.27
C THR A 561 -25.18 42.43 -0.13
#